data_AF-A0A524PE00-F1
#
_entry.id   AF-A0A524PE00-F1
#
_cell.length_a   1.000
_cell.length_b   1.000
_cell.length_c   1.000
_cell.angle_alpha   90.00
_cell.angle_beta   90.00
_cell.angle_gamma   90.00
#
_symmetry.space_group_name_H-M   'P 1'
#
loop_
_entity.id
_entity.type
_entity.pdbx_description
1 polymer ?
#
loop_
_entity_poly.entity_id
_entity_poly.type
_entity_poly.pdbx_seq_one_letter_code
_entity_poly.pdbx_strand_id
1 'polypeptide(L)' 'MPDQKKIIKGCLAGNSRDQELLYRRYSAKLYGVSLQYSSSREEARDVLQEGFIKIFTNLHSYSGDGSFEGWMRRIV' A
#
# COMPACT_ATOMS: atom_id res chain seq x y z
N MET A 1 -11.72 -6.76 -11.49
CA MET A 1 -10.82 -5.96 -10.62
C MET A 1 -10.71 -4.56 -11.23
N PRO A 2 -11.10 -3.48 -10.53
CA PRO A 2 -11.08 -2.13 -11.11
C PRO A 2 -9.66 -1.67 -11.46
N ASP A 3 -9.58 -0.76 -12.41
CA ASP A 3 -8.33 -0.17 -12.91
C ASP A 3 -7.53 0.48 -11.77
N GLN A 4 -6.20 0.33 -11.82
CA GLN A 4 -5.31 0.87 -10.78
C GLN A 4 -5.43 2.38 -10.65
N LYS A 5 -5.48 3.13 -11.77
CA LYS A 5 -5.59 4.59 -11.72
C LYS A 5 -6.92 5.02 -11.10
N LYS A 6 -8.00 4.27 -11.36
CA LYS A 6 -9.30 4.53 -10.74
C LYS A 6 -9.25 4.34 -9.22
N ILE A 7 -8.63 3.26 -8.75
CA ILE A 7 -8.45 3.01 -7.30
C ILE A 7 -7.61 4.12 -6.67
N ILE A 8 -6.48 4.50 -7.28
CA ILE A 8 -5.63 5.58 -6.76
C ILE A 8 -6.40 6.90 -6.64
N LYS A 9 -7.17 7.28 -7.68
CA LYS A 9 -8.02 8.48 -7.63
C LYS A 9 -9.05 8.41 -6.50
N GLY A 10 -9.67 7.25 -6.28
CA GLY A 10 -10.60 7.03 -5.18
C GLY A 10 -9.94 7.16 -3.81
N CYS A 11 -8.74 6.58 -3.63
CA CYS A 11 -7.96 6.71 -2.42
C CYS A 11 -7.57 8.17 -2.13
N LEU A 12 -7.17 8.93 -3.15
CA LEU A 12 -6.87 10.37 -3.03
C LEU A 12 -8.11 11.19 -2.63
N ALA A 13 -9.31 10.73 -3.00
CA ALA A 13 -10.58 11.32 -2.57
C ALA A 13 -11.05 10.81 -1.18
N GLY A 14 -10.25 10.01 -0.47
CA GLY A 14 -10.61 9.46 0.83
C GLY A 14 -11.66 8.34 0.79
N ASN A 15 -11.89 7.72 -0.37
CA ASN A 15 -12.90 6.67 -0.50
C ASN A 15 -12.44 5.37 0.19
N SER A 16 -13.12 4.98 1.27
CA SER A 16 -12.79 3.78 2.06
C SER A 16 -12.86 2.48 1.26
N ARG A 17 -13.76 2.40 0.26
CA ARG A 17 -13.88 1.22 -0.60
C ARG A 17 -12.66 1.08 -1.51
N ASP A 18 -12.16 2.19 -2.05
CA ASP A 18 -10.96 2.16 -2.89
C ASP A 18 -9.70 1.88 -2.05
N GLN A 19 -9.63 2.40 -0.82
CA GLN A 19 -8.56 2.05 0.13
C GLN A 19 -8.56 0.55 0.48
N GLU A 20 -9.74 -0.03 0.73
CA GLU A 20 -9.88 -1.47 0.96
C GLU A 20 -9.45 -2.29 -0.27
N LEU A 21 -9.84 -1.86 -1.47
CA LEU A 21 -9.43 -2.53 -2.72
C LEU A 21 -7.93 -2.45 -2.94
N LEU A 22 -7.30 -1.31 -2.63
CA LEU A 22 -5.85 -1.15 -2.68
C LEU A 22 -5.18 -2.11 -1.70
N TYR A 23 -5.65 -2.15 -0.45
CA TYR A 23 -5.14 -3.02 0.59
C TYR A 23 -5.22 -4.49 0.16
N ARG A 24 -6.40 -4.96 -0.24
CA ARG A 24 -6.60 -6.36 -0.68
C ARG A 24 -5.71 -6.74 -1.86
N ARG A 25 -5.40 -5.80 -2.75
CA ARG A 25 -4.57 -6.06 -3.93
C ARG A 25 -3.08 -6.22 -3.59
N TYR A 26 -2.58 -5.46 -2.61
CA TYR A 26 -1.14 -5.34 -2.36
C TYR A 26 -0.68 -5.92 -1.01
N SER A 27 -1.59 -6.21 -0.08
CA SER A 27 -1.25 -6.66 1.27
C SER A 27 -0.39 -7.92 1.27
N ALA A 28 -0.69 -8.93 0.45
CA ALA A 28 0.11 -10.16 0.41
C ALA A 28 1.57 -9.90 -0.04
N LYS A 29 1.77 -9.01 -1.02
CA LYS A 29 3.10 -8.68 -1.53
C LYS A 29 3.88 -7.83 -0.53
N LEU A 30 3.25 -6.81 0.03
CA LEU A 30 3.88 -5.93 1.01
C LEU A 30 4.13 -6.66 2.34
N TYR A 31 3.26 -7.60 2.73
CA TYR A 31 3.51 -8.47 3.87
C TYR A 31 4.76 -9.33 3.66
N GLY A 32 4.97 -9.83 2.44
CA GLY A 32 6.20 -10.52 2.06
C GLY A 32 7.45 -9.64 2.23
N VAL A 33 7.36 -8.34 1.96
CA VAL A 33 8.44 -7.37 2.22
C VAL A 33 8.62 -7.15 3.72
N SER A 34 7.53 -6.90 4.46
CA SER A 34 7.58 -6.72 5.92
C SER A 34 8.24 -7.92 6.61
N LEU A 35 7.93 -9.15 6.20
CA LEU A 35 8.54 -10.36 6.73
C LEU A 35 10.06 -10.43 6.53
N GLN A 36 10.64 -9.77 5.52
CA GLN A 36 12.09 -9.76 5.31
C GLN A 36 12.83 -8.91 6.34
N TYR A 37 12.12 -7.98 6.99
CA TYR A 37 12.70 -7.03 7.93
C TYR A 37 12.18 -7.19 9.36
N SER A 38 11.31 -8.18 9.62
CA SER A 38 10.72 -8.45 10.92
C SER A 38 11.21 -9.76 11.52
N SER A 39 11.34 -9.79 12.84
CA SER A 39 11.75 -10.96 13.62
C SER A 39 10.58 -11.89 13.93
N SER A 40 9.34 -11.44 13.73
CA SER A 40 8.13 -12.23 13.97
C SER A 40 7.01 -11.90 12.98
N ARG A 41 6.00 -12.77 12.92
CA ARG A 41 4.80 -12.53 12.10
C ARG A 41 3.93 -11.39 12.62
N GLU A 42 3.98 -11.13 13.92
CA GLU A 42 3.23 -10.05 14.57
C GLU A 42 3.85 -8.71 14.20
N GLU A 43 5.16 -8.57 14.40
CA GLU A 43 5.92 -7.39 13.96
C GLU A 43 5.75 -7.12 12.46
N ALA A 44 5.75 -8.15 11.62
CA ALA A 44 5.51 -8.00 10.18
C ALA A 44 4.10 -7.46 9.87
N ARG A 45 3.10 -7.77 10.68
CA ARG A 45 1.74 -7.21 10.52
C ARG A 45 1.70 -5.75 10.94
N ASP A 46 2.42 -5.39 12.01
CA ASP A 46 2.51 -4.01 12.47
C ASP A 46 3.22 -3.13 11.43
N VAL A 47 4.37 -3.59 10.92
CA VAL A 47 5.10 -2.94 9.82
C VAL A 47 4.22 -2.79 8.59
N LEU A 48 3.48 -3.82 8.21
CA LEU A 48 2.55 -3.76 7.09
C LEU A 48 1.46 -2.70 7.33
N GLN A 49 0.88 -2.67 8.53
CA GLN A 49 -0.19 -1.76 8.90
C GLN A 49 0.29 -0.31 8.89
N GLU A 50 1.42 -0.01 9.53
CA GLU A 50 2.07 1.31 9.46
C GLU A 50 2.44 1.69 8.03
N GLY A 51 2.93 0.72 7.25
CA GLY A 51 3.24 0.89 5.84
C GLY A 51 2.04 1.35 5.02
N PHE A 52 0.86 0.73 5.21
CA PHE A 52 -0.36 1.16 4.54
C PHE A 52 -0.84 2.54 5.00
N ILE A 53 -0.72 2.88 6.28
CA ILE A 53 -1.00 4.23 6.78
C ILE A 53 -0.12 5.24 6.03
N LYS A 54 1.20 5.00 5.99
CA LYS A 54 2.16 5.86 5.26
C LYS A 54 1.85 5.94 3.77
N ILE A 55 1.46 4.83 3.13
CA ILE A 55 1.07 4.79 1.72
C ILE A 55 -0.13 5.71 1.48
N PHE A 56 -1.21 5.60 2.26
CA PHE A 56 -2.39 6.43 2.08
C PHE A 56 -2.11 7.90 2.36
N THR A 57 -1.35 8.21 3.41
CA THR A 57 -0.95 9.59 3.74
C THR A 57 -0.10 10.22 2.65
N ASN A 58 0.83 9.47 2.05
CA ASN A 58 1.75 9.98 1.03
C ASN A 58 1.27 9.75 -0.41
N LEU A 59 0.08 9.21 -0.63
CA LEU A 59 -0.39 8.83 -1.97
C LEU A 59 -0.41 10.01 -2.96
N HIS A 60 -0.64 11.22 -2.45
CA HIS A 60 -0.60 12.46 -3.23
C HIS A 60 0.77 12.75 -3.85
N SER A 61 1.85 12.20 -3.30
CA SER A 61 3.23 12.34 -3.82
C SER A 61 3.54 11.36 -4.96
N TYR A 62 2.68 10.39 -5.24
CA TYR A 62 2.87 9.46 -6.34
C TYR A 62 2.59 10.16 -7.68
N SER A 63 3.65 10.51 -8.41
CA SER A 63 3.56 11.22 -9.69
C SER A 63 2.98 10.38 -10.84
N GLY A 64 2.89 9.05 -10.66
CA GLY A 64 2.54 8.12 -11.74
C GLY A 64 3.75 7.57 -12.49
N ASP A 65 4.96 8.02 -12.17
CA ASP A 65 6.18 7.56 -12.82
C ASP A 65 6.64 6.22 -12.25
N GLY A 66 6.88 5.26 -13.15
CA GLY A 66 7.28 3.91 -12.80
C GLY A 66 6.15 3.03 -12.25
N SER A 67 6.53 1.97 -11.55
CA SER A 67 5.57 1.01 -10.99
C SER A 67 5.02 1.51 -9.65
N PHE A 68 3.70 1.56 -9.54
CA PHE A 68 3.02 1.86 -8.28
C PHE A 68 3.39 0.86 -7.18
N GLU A 69 3.54 -0.42 -7.52
CA GLU A 69 4.04 -1.43 -6.58
C GLU A 69 5.45 -1.09 -6.09
N GLY A 70 6.34 -0.70 -7.00
CA GLY A 70 7.71 -0.30 -6.65
C GLY A 70 7.76 0.97 -5.80
N TRP A 71 6.81 1.89 -5.97
CA TRP A 71 6.65 3.04 -5.08
C TRP A 71 6.19 2.62 -3.68
N MET A 72 5.18 1.74 -3.56
CA MET A 72 4.73 1.25 -2.24
C MET A 72 5.81 0.47 -1.49
N ARG A 73 6.60 -0.36 -2.18
CA ARG A 73 7.73 -1.09 -1.59
C ARG A 73 8.86 -0.19 -1.08
N ARG A 74 8.91 1.09 -1.47
CA ARG A 74 9.87 2.05 -0.90
C ARG A 74 9.37 2.70 0.38
N ILE A 75 8.08 2.54 0.70
CA ILE A 75 7.44 3.12 1.89
C ILE A 75 7.39 2.09 3.03
N VAL A 76 7.18 0.81 2.68
CA VAL A 76 7.20 -0.34 3.60
C VAL A 76 8.61 -0.85 3.75
#